data_AF-G8B1R8-F1
#
_entry.id   AF-G8B1R8-F1
#
_cell.length_a   1.000
_cell.length_b   1.000
_cell.length_c   1.000
_cell.angle_alpha   90.00
_cell.angle_beta   90.00
_cell.angle_gamma   90.00
#
_symmetry.space_group_name_H-M   'P 1'
#
loop_
_entity.id
_entity.type
_entity.pdbx_description
1 polymer ?
#
loop_
_entity_poly.entity_id
_entity_poly.type
_entity_poly.pdbx_seq_one_letter_code
_entity_poly.pdbx_strand_id
1 'polypeptide(L)'
;GTFLPSIDDTLHEYETNCARVSGATHSAIEIARNTKMLANTARLNAFAMCMLQQFNVMDSNGIVNPDVMSYSIISNVPNATAGISQQCISKRGIDAVNTARMIMNCYLRANQMVLALSRRDCT
;
A
#
# COMPACT_ATOMS: atom_id res chain seq x y z
N GLY A 1 5.94 -1.83 16.23
CA GLY A 1 7.17 -1.02 16.21
C GLY A 1 6.78 0.40 15.99
N THR A 2 7.31 1.33 16.77
CA THR A 2 7.04 2.76 16.62
C THR A 2 7.95 3.30 15.52
N PHE A 3 7.37 3.93 14.50
CA PHE A 3 8.15 4.56 13.43
C PHE A 3 8.75 5.90 13.91
N LEU A 4 9.77 6.39 13.21
CA LEU A 4 10.18 7.78 13.35
C LEU A 4 9.01 8.70 12.96
N PRO A 5 8.81 9.85 13.63
CA PRO A 5 7.68 10.74 13.34
C PRO A 5 7.57 11.15 11.87
N SER A 6 8.70 11.42 11.20
CA SER A 6 8.71 11.79 9.78
C SER A 6 8.22 10.68 8.84
N ILE A 7 8.47 9.41 9.18
CA ILE A 7 7.99 8.25 8.42
C ILE A 7 6.48 8.07 8.64
N ASP A 8 6.03 8.29 9.88
CA ASP A 8 4.61 8.25 10.22
C ASP A 8 3.82 9.35 9.50
N ASP A 9 4.32 10.58 9.51
CA ASP A 9 3.71 11.71 8.80
C ASP A 9 3.64 11.47 7.28
N THR A 10 4.72 10.97 6.68
CA THR A 10 4.76 10.61 5.25
C THR A 10 3.70 9.55 4.92
N LEU A 11 3.57 8.51 5.74
CA LEU A 11 2.59 7.45 5.49
C LEU A 11 1.15 7.98 5.61
N HIS A 12 0.88 8.85 6.59
CA HIS A 12 -0.40 9.53 6.74
C HIS A 12 -0.72 10.43 5.54
N GLU A 13 0.27 11.16 5.02
CA GLU A 13 0.10 12.02 3.85
C GLU A 13 -0.26 11.19 2.61
N TYR A 14 0.46 10.10 2.36
CA TYR A 14 0.19 9.19 1.25
C TYR A 14 -1.21 8.58 1.36
N GLU A 15 -1.57 8.04 2.52
CA GLU A 15 -2.89 7.46 2.76
C GLU A 15 -4.00 8.50 2.58
N THR A 16 -3.84 9.70 3.12
CA THR A 16 -4.82 10.80 2.99
C THR A 16 -5.01 11.21 1.53
N ASN A 17 -3.92 11.39 0.80
CA ASN A 17 -3.99 11.77 -0.61
C ASN A 17 -4.65 10.66 -1.45
N CYS A 18 -4.25 9.41 -1.24
CA CYS A 18 -4.79 8.28 -1.98
C CYS A 18 -6.25 7.98 -1.63
N ALA A 19 -6.68 8.17 -0.37
CA ALA A 19 -8.08 8.08 0.02
C ALA A 19 -8.91 9.14 -0.69
N ARG A 20 -8.42 10.39 -0.74
CA ARG A 20 -9.09 11.50 -1.44
C ARG A 20 -9.23 11.25 -2.94
N VAL A 21 -8.18 10.82 -3.63
CA VAL A 21 -8.20 10.59 -5.09
C VAL A 21 -9.06 9.38 -5.47
N SER A 22 -8.99 8.31 -4.68
CA SER A 22 -9.74 7.08 -4.96
C SER A 22 -11.20 7.10 -4.51
N GLY A 23 -11.55 8.03 -3.61
CA GLY A 23 -12.84 8.05 -2.92
C GLY A 23 -13.03 6.91 -1.91
N ALA A 24 -11.95 6.21 -1.52
CA ALA A 24 -12.02 5.19 -0.47
C ALA A 24 -12.40 5.83 0.87
N THR A 25 -13.35 5.23 1.57
CA THR A 25 -13.77 5.74 2.87
C THR A 25 -12.75 5.34 3.94
N HIS A 26 -12.62 6.18 4.97
CA HIS A 26 -11.80 5.87 6.14
C HIS A 26 -12.16 4.48 6.69
N SER A 27 -13.46 4.18 6.87
CA SER A 27 -13.91 2.86 7.35
C SER A 27 -13.44 1.68 6.50
N ALA A 28 -13.36 1.82 5.18
CA ALA A 28 -12.90 0.75 4.30
C ALA A 28 -11.37 0.53 4.43
N ILE A 29 -10.62 1.62 4.61
CA ILE A 29 -9.18 1.58 4.85
C ILE A 29 -8.87 0.99 6.23
N GLU A 30 -9.63 1.36 7.27
CA GLU A 30 -9.57 0.76 8.62
C GLU A 30 -9.76 -0.76 8.56
N ILE A 31 -10.82 -1.22 7.86
CA ILE A 31 -11.07 -2.65 7.68
C ILE A 31 -9.87 -3.31 6.97
N ALA A 32 -9.32 -2.68 5.93
CA ALA A 32 -8.16 -3.21 5.23
C ALA A 32 -6.91 -3.27 6.12
N ARG A 33 -6.71 -2.29 7.00
CA ARG A 33 -5.59 -2.25 7.95
C ARG A 33 -5.66 -3.40 8.96
N ASN A 34 -6.86 -3.65 9.49
CA ASN A 34 -7.14 -4.68 10.49
C ASN A 34 -7.10 -6.09 9.88
N THR A 35 -7.65 -6.25 8.68
CA THR A 35 -7.71 -7.56 7.99
C THR A 35 -6.49 -7.86 7.13
N LYS A 36 -5.57 -6.89 6.97
CA LYS A 36 -4.44 -6.95 6.03
C LYS A 36 -4.88 -7.29 4.60
N MET A 37 -6.04 -6.79 4.20
CA MET A 37 -6.64 -7.09 2.89
C MET A 37 -7.60 -6.00 2.42
N LEU A 38 -7.34 -5.47 1.25
CA LEU A 38 -8.26 -4.62 0.50
C LEU A 38 -9.31 -5.47 -0.20
N ALA A 39 -10.58 -5.14 0.02
CA ALA A 39 -11.71 -5.71 -0.70
C ALA A 39 -11.67 -5.32 -2.19
N ASN A 40 -12.23 -6.18 -3.05
CA ASN A 40 -12.27 -5.93 -4.49
C ASN A 40 -13.40 -4.94 -4.85
N THR A 41 -13.11 -3.65 -4.70
CA THR A 41 -14.02 -2.56 -5.06
C THR A 41 -13.27 -1.53 -5.89
N ALA A 42 -13.96 -0.84 -6.80
CA ALA A 42 -13.30 0.14 -7.67
C ALA A 42 -12.49 1.19 -6.88
N ARG A 43 -13.03 1.66 -5.75
CA ARG A 43 -12.38 2.63 -4.85
C ARG A 43 -11.13 2.07 -4.19
N LEU A 44 -11.19 0.88 -3.60
CA LEU A 44 -10.01 0.29 -2.95
C LEU A 44 -8.96 -0.21 -3.95
N ASN A 45 -9.37 -0.59 -5.16
CA ASN A 45 -8.44 -0.88 -6.24
C ASN A 45 -7.67 0.41 -6.61
N ALA A 46 -8.38 1.52 -6.83
CA ALA A 46 -7.76 2.81 -7.16
C ALA A 46 -6.88 3.33 -6.02
N PHE A 47 -7.30 3.14 -4.76
CA PHE A 47 -6.49 3.43 -3.59
C PHE A 47 -5.16 2.66 -3.62
N ALA A 48 -5.21 1.36 -3.93
CA ALA A 48 -4.01 0.53 -4.01
C ALA A 48 -3.04 1.02 -5.09
N MET A 49 -3.56 1.36 -6.27
CA MET A 49 -2.75 1.90 -7.36
C MET A 49 -2.05 3.19 -6.95
N CYS A 50 -2.78 4.12 -6.33
CA CYS A 50 -2.19 5.37 -5.83
C CYS A 50 -1.09 5.10 -4.79
N MET A 51 -1.33 4.23 -3.81
CA MET A 51 -0.32 3.93 -2.79
C MET A 51 0.94 3.31 -3.40
N LEU A 52 0.79 2.35 -4.32
CA LEU A 52 1.92 1.73 -5.01
C LEU A 52 2.71 2.73 -5.87
N GLN A 53 2.07 3.76 -6.39
CA GLN A 53 2.75 4.86 -7.09
C GLN A 53 3.57 5.72 -6.13
N GLN A 54 3.03 6.06 -4.95
CA GLN A 54 3.79 6.79 -3.93
C GLN A 54 5.06 6.04 -3.49
N PHE A 55 5.01 4.70 -3.50
CA PHE A 55 6.13 3.83 -3.15
C PHE A 55 7.04 3.43 -4.32
N ASN A 56 6.83 4.02 -5.50
CA ASN A 56 7.59 3.72 -6.73
C ASN A 56 7.50 2.25 -7.19
N VAL A 57 6.47 1.51 -6.78
CA VAL A 57 6.23 0.12 -7.19
C VAL A 57 5.54 0.07 -8.56
N MET A 58 4.73 1.08 -8.87
CA MET A 58 4.06 1.22 -10.16
C MET A 58 4.14 2.67 -10.64
N ASP A 59 4.15 2.87 -11.96
CA ASP A 59 4.10 4.21 -12.55
C ASP A 59 2.65 4.73 -12.68
N SER A 60 2.50 5.94 -13.21
CA SER A 60 1.20 6.58 -13.45
C SER A 60 0.30 5.83 -14.43
N ASN A 61 0.89 5.04 -15.34
CA ASN A 61 0.18 4.23 -16.33
C ASN A 61 -0.22 2.85 -15.78
N GLY A 62 0.18 2.53 -14.55
CA GLY A 62 -0.07 1.23 -13.94
C GLY A 62 0.88 0.14 -14.42
N ILE A 63 2.05 0.52 -14.94
CA ILE A 63 3.14 -0.41 -15.23
C ILE A 63 3.94 -0.62 -13.95
N VAL A 64 4.18 -1.89 -13.61
CA VAL A 64 4.98 -2.27 -12.46
C VAL A 64 6.45 -1.94 -12.75
N ASN A 65 7.08 -1.19 -11.85
CA ASN A 65 8.51 -0.95 -11.87
C ASN A 65 9.25 -2.29 -11.61
N PRO A 66 10.24 -2.71 -12.40
CA PRO A 66 10.98 -3.94 -12.13
C PRO A 66 12.08 -3.76 -11.07
N ASP A 67 12.51 -2.53 -10.78
CA ASP A 67 13.61 -2.25 -9.85
C ASP A 67 13.12 -2.23 -8.40
N VAL A 68 13.05 -3.42 -7.79
CA VAL A 68 12.62 -3.61 -6.39
C VAL A 68 13.48 -2.89 -5.36
N MET A 69 14.71 -2.50 -5.71
CA MET A 69 15.61 -1.78 -4.81
C MET A 69 15.28 -0.28 -4.75
N SER A 70 14.55 0.23 -5.74
CA SER A 70 14.11 1.63 -5.79
C SER A 70 12.83 1.93 -5.00
N TYR A 71 12.23 0.91 -4.37
CA TYR A 71 10.97 1.05 -3.67
C TYR A 71 11.15 1.69 -2.30
N SER A 72 10.24 2.59 -1.95
CA SER A 72 10.22 3.29 -0.66
C SER A 72 9.14 2.75 0.29
N ILE A 73 8.83 1.45 0.20
CA ILE A 73 7.76 0.83 0.98
C ILE A 73 8.07 0.89 2.48
N ILE A 74 7.13 1.45 3.25
CA ILE A 74 7.21 1.52 4.71
C ILE A 74 6.67 0.22 5.30
N SER A 75 7.48 -0.47 6.10
CA SER A 75 7.14 -1.76 6.72
C SER A 75 7.46 -1.77 8.21
N ASN A 76 6.73 -2.57 8.99
CA ASN A 76 6.96 -2.73 10.43
C ASN A 76 7.93 -3.87 10.77
N VAL A 77 8.58 -4.48 9.77
CA VAL A 77 9.53 -5.57 9.95
C VAL A 77 10.93 -5.13 9.47
N PRO A 78 12.00 -5.50 10.19
CA PRO A 78 13.36 -5.07 9.86
C PRO A 78 13.86 -5.58 8.50
N ASN A 79 13.23 -6.61 7.96
CA ASN A 79 13.58 -7.25 6.70
C ASN A 79 12.48 -7.01 5.66
N ALA A 80 12.30 -5.76 5.24
CA ALA A 80 11.64 -5.50 3.96
C ALA A 80 12.52 -6.12 2.86
N THR A 81 12.19 -7.32 2.36
CA THR A 81 13.10 -8.08 1.50
C THR A 81 12.75 -7.87 0.03
N ALA A 82 13.77 -7.55 -0.77
CA ALA A 82 13.69 -7.55 -2.24
C ALA A 82 13.06 -8.85 -2.79
N GLY A 83 13.25 -9.98 -2.11
CA GLY A 83 12.62 -11.25 -2.45
C GLY A 83 11.08 -11.25 -2.33
N ILE A 84 10.52 -10.69 -1.26
CA ILE A 84 9.06 -10.56 -1.14
C ILE A 84 8.55 -9.53 -2.14
N SER A 85 9.27 -8.44 -2.36
CA SER A 85 8.93 -7.49 -3.43
C SER A 85 8.86 -8.17 -4.79
N GLN A 86 9.86 -8.97 -5.15
CA GLN A 86 9.87 -9.74 -6.40
C GLN A 86 8.66 -10.70 -6.52
N GLN A 87 8.31 -11.36 -5.41
CA GLN A 87 7.15 -12.24 -5.35
C GLN A 87 5.84 -11.45 -5.50
N CYS A 88 5.69 -10.33 -4.81
CA CYS A 88 4.46 -9.55 -4.82
C CYS A 88 4.25 -8.84 -6.14
N ILE A 89 5.29 -8.27 -6.75
CA ILE A 89 5.16 -7.60 -8.05
C ILE A 89 4.89 -8.57 -9.22
N SER A 90 5.01 -9.89 -9.01
CA SER A 90 4.61 -10.90 -10.00
C SER A 90 3.10 -11.11 -10.08
N LYS A 91 2.32 -10.61 -9.11
CA LYS A 91 0.86 -10.75 -9.10
C LYS A 91 0.24 -9.99 -10.28
N ARG A 92 -0.79 -10.57 -10.90
CA ARG A 92 -1.50 -10.00 -12.04
C ARG A 92 -3.00 -10.12 -11.82
N GLY A 93 -3.72 -9.02 -12.07
CA GLY A 93 -5.18 -8.98 -12.13
C GLY A 93 -5.68 -8.84 -13.56
N ILE A 94 -6.99 -8.64 -13.72
CA ILE A 94 -7.63 -8.46 -15.04
C ILE A 94 -7.26 -7.12 -15.72
N ASP A 95 -6.83 -6.14 -14.94
CA ASP A 95 -6.39 -4.81 -15.37
C ASP A 95 -5.32 -4.26 -14.41
N ALA A 96 -4.78 -3.07 -14.70
CA ALA A 96 -3.73 -2.45 -13.90
C ALA A 96 -4.16 -2.15 -12.45
N VAL A 97 -5.41 -1.74 -12.24
CA VAL A 97 -5.92 -1.33 -10.93
C VAL A 97 -6.18 -2.56 -10.04
N ASN A 98 -6.69 -3.64 -10.63
CA ASN A 98 -6.81 -4.95 -9.98
C ASN A 98 -5.43 -5.55 -9.70
N THR A 99 -4.48 -5.40 -10.63
CA THR A 99 -3.09 -5.79 -10.41
C THR A 99 -2.51 -5.07 -9.19
N ALA A 100 -2.69 -3.75 -9.11
CA ALA A 100 -2.26 -2.96 -7.97
C ALA A 100 -2.86 -3.47 -6.64
N ARG A 101 -4.18 -3.73 -6.59
CA ARG A 101 -4.80 -4.33 -5.39
C ARG A 101 -4.15 -5.66 -5.02
N MET A 102 -3.91 -6.54 -6.00
CA MET A 102 -3.31 -7.86 -5.73
C MET A 102 -1.88 -7.76 -5.21
N ILE A 103 -1.08 -6.85 -5.77
CA ILE A 103 0.28 -6.55 -5.31
C ILE A 103 0.24 -5.99 -3.88
N MET A 104 -0.59 -4.98 -3.61
CA MET A 104 -0.69 -4.37 -2.29
C MET A 104 -1.20 -5.36 -1.23
N ASN A 105 -2.18 -6.20 -1.55
CA ASN A 105 -2.64 -7.27 -0.66
C ASN A 105 -1.54 -8.28 -0.34
N CYS A 106 -0.65 -8.58 -1.29
CA CYS A 106 0.52 -9.43 -1.03
C CYS A 106 1.44 -8.79 0.00
N TYR A 107 1.77 -7.50 -0.16
CA TYR A 107 2.62 -6.78 0.80
C TYR A 107 1.99 -6.67 2.19
N LEU A 108 0.70 -6.34 2.29
CA LEU A 108 -0.01 -6.23 3.57
C LEU A 108 -0.01 -7.56 4.34
N ARG A 109 -0.26 -8.68 3.66
CA ARG A 109 -0.24 -10.02 4.28
C ARG A 109 1.15 -10.46 4.70
N ALA A 110 2.17 -10.07 3.95
CA ALA A 110 3.55 -10.34 4.28
C ALA A 110 4.11 -9.40 5.37
N ASN A 111 3.32 -8.44 5.88
CA ASN A 111 3.75 -7.36 6.75
C ASN A 111 4.92 -6.53 6.16
N GLN A 112 5.03 -6.51 4.83
CA GLN A 112 6.04 -5.76 4.09
C GLN A 112 5.55 -4.36 3.72
N MET A 113 4.28 -4.06 3.98
CA MET A 113 3.68 -2.74 3.88
C MET A 113 2.72 -2.56 5.05
N VAL A 114 2.63 -1.34 5.57
CA VAL A 114 1.64 -0.94 6.56
C VAL A 114 0.79 0.21 6.03
N LEU A 115 -0.40 0.36 6.63
CA LEU A 115 -1.25 1.54 6.49
C LEU A 115 -1.05 2.42 7.73
N ALA A 116 -1.22 3.73 7.59
CA ALA A 116 -1.07 4.69 8.69
C ALA A 116 -2.02 4.34 9.82
N LEU A 117 -1.58 4.36 11.08
CA LEU A 117 -2.50 4.14 12.20
C LEU A 117 -3.54 5.26 12.24
N SER A 118 -4.77 4.96 12.65
CA SER A 118 -5.74 6.03 12.83
C SER A 118 -5.24 6.95 13.95
N ARG A 119 -5.23 8.27 13.74
CA ARG A 119 -4.86 9.23 14.79
C ARG A 119 -5.78 9.17 16.03
N ARG A 120 -6.89 8.44 15.95
CA ARG A 120 -7.76 8.12 17.10
C ARG A 120 -7.22 6.97 17.98
N ASP A 121 -6.22 6.23 17.50
CA ASP A 121 -5.59 5.14 18.24
C ASP A 121 -4.40 5.64 19.10
N CYS A 122 -4.19 6.97 19.15
CA CYS A 122 -3.17 7.65 19.97
C CYS A 122 -3.74 8.28 21.25
N THR A 123 -4.92 7.83 21.70
CA THR A 123 -5.55 8.20 22.99
C THR A 123 -5.79 6.96 23.82
#